data_AF-A0AAU1WLV3-F1
#
_entry.id   AF-A0AAU1WLV3-F1
#
_cell.length_a   1.000
_cell.length_b   1.000
_cell.length_c   1.000
_cell.angle_alpha   90.00
_cell.angle_beta   90.00
_cell.angle_gamma   90.00
#
_symmetry.space_group_name_H-M   'P 1'
#
loop_
_entity.id
_entity.type
_entity.pdbx_description
1 polymer ?
#
loop_
_entity_poly.entity_id
_entity_poly.type
_entity_poly.pdbx_seq_one_letter_code
_entity_poly.pdbx_strand_id
1 'polypeptide(L)'
;MLFRGPDESEEDAGFWSELPDGKPAVEVEADGRQVRVRLGTPVSRLSTLARLQLVCTAAHLGPARTSGVRESVRVTVRGSDGSMEPSVCPL
;
A
#
# COMPACT_ATOMS: atom_id res chain seq x y z
N MET A 1 -10.51 -0.85 -4.53
CA MET A 1 -9.38 0.05 -4.90
C MET A 1 -9.02 0.81 -3.63
N LEU A 2 -7.79 0.69 -3.12
CA LEU A 2 -7.47 1.17 -1.76
C LEU A 2 -7.73 2.67 -1.54
N PHE A 3 -7.42 3.49 -2.54
CA PHE A 3 -7.63 4.95 -2.51
C PHE A 3 -9.07 5.39 -2.73
N ARG A 4 -9.99 4.45 -3.01
CA ARG A 4 -11.42 4.75 -3.09
C ARG A 4 -12.11 4.75 -1.72
N GLY A 5 -11.38 4.40 -0.66
CA GLY A 5 -11.98 4.12 0.64
C GLY A 5 -12.72 2.77 0.65
N PRO A 6 -13.18 2.36 1.85
CA PRO A 6 -14.14 1.27 2.02
C PRO A 6 -15.46 1.55 1.28
N ASP A 7 -16.17 0.50 0.87
CA ASP A 7 -17.54 0.63 0.37
C ASP A 7 -18.59 0.73 1.50
N GLU A 8 -19.85 1.05 1.18
CA GLU A 8 -20.92 1.27 2.18
C GLU A 8 -21.08 0.08 3.15
N SER A 9 -20.89 -1.15 2.68
CA SER A 9 -21.00 -2.34 3.53
C SER A 9 -19.80 -2.51 4.46
N GLU A 10 -18.62 -2.09 4.02
CA GLU A 10 -17.40 -2.05 4.84
C GLU A 10 -17.44 -0.91 5.86
N GLU A 11 -17.98 0.26 5.50
CA GLU A 11 -18.20 1.37 6.44
C GLU A 11 -19.18 0.99 7.56
N ASP A 12 -20.28 0.32 7.22
CA ASP A 12 -21.25 -0.20 8.20
C ASP A 12 -20.63 -1.27 9.13
N ALA A 13 -19.62 -1.99 8.66
CA ALA A 13 -18.82 -2.91 9.47
C ALA A 13 -17.76 -2.20 10.33
N GLY A 14 -17.71 -0.88 10.29
CA GLY A 14 -16.79 -0.04 11.05
C GLY A 14 -15.38 0.00 10.46
N PHE A 15 -15.20 -0.23 9.16
CA PHE A 15 -13.92 0.03 8.49
C PHE A 15 -13.83 1.50 8.05
N TRP A 16 -12.64 2.10 8.15
CA TRP A 16 -12.36 3.45 7.67
C TRP A 16 -10.99 3.50 6.98
N SER A 17 -10.75 4.51 6.14
CA SER A 17 -9.45 4.76 5.53
C SER A 17 -8.92 6.13 5.90
N GLU A 18 -7.61 6.19 6.16
CA GLU A 18 -6.86 7.44 6.35
C GLU A 18 -6.13 7.88 5.08
N LEU A 19 -6.35 7.17 3.97
CA LEU A 19 -5.79 7.57 2.69
C LEU A 19 -6.54 8.79 2.14
N PRO A 20 -5.83 9.75 1.52
CA PRO A 20 -6.48 10.93 0.98
C PRO A 20 -7.48 10.54 -0.11
N ASP A 21 -8.69 11.09 0.01
CA ASP A 21 -9.74 10.93 -1.00
C ASP A 21 -9.28 11.46 -2.35
N GLY A 22 -9.38 10.60 -3.37
CA GLY A 22 -9.05 10.94 -4.74
C GLY A 22 -8.61 9.72 -5.53
N LYS A 23 -8.43 9.91 -6.84
CA LYS A 23 -7.64 8.99 -7.66
C LYS A 23 -6.22 9.58 -7.73
N PRO A 24 -5.38 9.45 -6.68
CA PRO A 24 -3.99 9.86 -6.82
C PRO A 24 -3.40 9.07 -7.99
N ALA A 25 -2.50 9.71 -8.75
CA ALA A 25 -1.70 8.99 -9.72
C ALA A 25 -0.92 7.91 -8.95
N VAL A 26 -1.29 6.65 -9.17
CA VAL A 26 -0.71 5.50 -8.49
C VAL A 26 -0.17 4.56 -9.54
N GLU A 27 1.13 4.33 -9.50
CA GLU A 27 1.79 3.30 -10.32
C GLU A 27 2.29 2.21 -9.39
N VAL A 28 2.04 0.95 -9.76
CA VAL A 28 2.51 -0.21 -9.02
C VAL A 28 3.35 -1.07 -9.97
N GLU A 29 4.61 -1.27 -9.60
CA GLU A 29 5.54 -2.18 -10.28
C GLU A 29 5.86 -3.33 -9.32
N ALA A 30 5.62 -4.57 -9.74
CA ALA A 30 6.01 -5.75 -8.98
C ALA A 30 7.14 -6.48 -9.71
N ASP A 31 8.22 -6.76 -9.00
CA ASP A 31 9.40 -7.47 -9.49
C ASP A 31 9.85 -8.50 -8.44
N GLY A 32 9.50 -9.76 -8.67
CA GLY A 32 9.77 -10.85 -7.72
C GLY A 32 9.27 -10.53 -6.30
N ARG A 33 10.21 -10.38 -5.35
CA ARG A 33 9.89 -10.11 -3.93
C ARG A 33 9.86 -8.62 -3.58
N GLN A 34 9.87 -7.76 -4.58
CA GLN A 34 9.84 -6.32 -4.42
C GLN A 34 8.61 -5.73 -5.09
N VAL A 35 7.89 -4.88 -4.36
CA VAL A 35 6.81 -4.07 -4.91
C VAL A 35 7.19 -2.61 -4.76
N ARG A 36 7.13 -1.86 -5.85
CA ARG A 36 7.36 -0.42 -5.88
C ARG A 36 6.02 0.27 -6.13
N VAL A 37 5.66 1.18 -5.25
CA VAL A 37 4.45 2.00 -5.36
C VAL A 37 4.90 3.44 -5.55
N ARG A 38 4.46 4.09 -6.64
CA ARG A 38 4.61 5.54 -6.82
C ARG A 38 3.28 6.22 -6.57
N LEU A 39 3.31 7.29 -5.80
CA LEU A 39 2.18 8.13 -5.44
C LEU A 39 2.40 9.55 -5.98
N GLY A 40 1.36 10.14 -6.54
CA GLY A 40 1.36 11.57 -6.89
C GLY A 40 1.33 12.51 -5.68
N THR A 41 1.13 11.99 -4.47
CA THR A 41 1.04 12.75 -3.22
C THR A 41 2.29 12.64 -2.36
N PRO A 42 2.55 13.59 -1.45
CA PRO A 42 3.66 13.49 -0.49
C PRO A 42 3.48 12.29 0.45
N VAL A 43 4.51 11.46 0.60
CA VAL A 43 4.47 10.32 1.54
C VAL A 43 4.59 10.80 2.98
N SER A 44 5.26 11.93 3.22
CA SER A 44 5.38 12.52 4.56
C SER A 44 4.04 12.84 5.20
N ARG A 45 3.02 13.15 4.38
CA ARG A 45 1.65 13.49 4.84
C ARG A 45 0.81 12.27 5.20
N LEU A 46 1.24 11.07 4.85
CA LEU A 46 0.53 9.84 5.23
C LEU A 46 0.81 9.51 6.69
N SER A 47 -0.26 9.21 7.43
CA SER A 47 -0.18 8.68 8.78
C SER A 47 0.54 7.32 8.80
N THR A 48 0.97 6.89 9.98
CA THR A 48 1.57 5.56 10.16
C THR A 48 0.63 4.44 9.71
N LEU A 49 -0.67 4.56 10.00
CA LEU A 49 -1.67 3.57 9.60
C LEU A 49 -1.90 3.57 8.08
N ALA A 50 -2.00 4.74 7.44
CA ALA A 50 -2.13 4.83 5.98
C ALA A 50 -0.92 4.21 5.26
N ARG A 51 0.29 4.45 5.78
CA ARG A 51 1.53 3.82 5.29
C ARG A 51 1.50 2.30 5.45
N LEU A 52 1.05 1.81 6.60
CA LEU A 52 0.92 0.39 6.88
C LEU A 52 -0.10 -0.28 5.94
N GLN A 53 -1.27 0.34 5.78
CA GLN A 53 -2.32 -0.13 4.89
C GLN A 53 -1.80 -0.25 3.45
N LEU A 54 -1.08 0.76 2.96
CA LEU A 54 -0.44 0.71 1.63
C LEU A 54 0.57 -0.44 1.50
N VAL A 55 1.47 -0.59 2.47
CA VAL A 55 2.47 -1.65 2.46
C VAL A 55 1.80 -3.02 2.46
N CYS A 56 0.78 -3.24 3.29
CA CYS A 56 0.08 -4.52 3.36
C CYS A 56 -0.73 -4.84 2.10
N THR A 57 -1.42 -3.87 1.52
CA THR A 57 -2.11 -4.05 0.25
C THR A 57 -1.14 -4.33 -0.89
N ALA A 58 -0.03 -3.58 -0.99
CA ALA A 58 0.98 -3.78 -2.03
C ALA A 58 1.68 -5.15 -1.88
N ALA A 59 2.01 -5.54 -0.64
CA ALA A 59 2.57 -6.86 -0.35
C ALA A 59 1.61 -7.99 -0.73
N HIS A 60 0.30 -7.78 -0.57
CA HIS A 60 -0.72 -8.76 -0.99
C HIS A 60 -0.73 -8.98 -2.51
N LEU A 61 -0.46 -7.94 -3.29
CA LEU A 61 -0.46 -7.97 -4.76
C LEU A 61 0.84 -8.58 -5.36
N GLY A 62 1.89 -8.75 -4.56
CA GLY A 62 3.18 -9.27 -5.03
C GLY A 62 3.15 -10.75 -5.43
N PRO A 63 4.01 -11.18 -6.37
CA PRO A 63 4.01 -12.56 -6.89
C PRO A 63 4.51 -13.61 -5.89
N ALA A 64 5.03 -13.21 -4.72
CA ALA A 64 5.51 -14.16 -3.69
C ALA A 64 4.40 -15.07 -3.12
N ARG A 65 3.11 -14.78 -3.35
CA ARG A 65 2.02 -15.67 -2.94
C ARG A 65 1.92 -16.96 -3.76
N THR A 66 2.49 -17.03 -4.96
CA THR A 66 2.28 -18.18 -5.86
C THR A 66 3.10 -19.42 -5.48
N SER A 67 4.05 -19.34 -4.55
CA SER A 67 4.96 -20.47 -4.24
C SER A 67 4.76 -21.12 -2.87
N GLY A 68 3.72 -20.77 -2.10
CA GLY A 68 3.47 -21.38 -0.78
C GLY A 68 4.50 -21.04 0.30
N VAL A 69 5.59 -20.34 -0.07
CA VAL A 69 6.57 -19.77 0.85
C VAL A 69 6.04 -18.39 1.29
N ARG A 70 5.78 -18.22 2.59
CA ARG A 70 5.45 -16.93 3.22
C ARG A 70 6.71 -16.05 3.29
N GLU A 71 7.37 -15.82 2.17
CA GLU A 71 8.52 -14.93 2.11
C GLU A 71 8.06 -13.47 2.13
N SER A 72 8.67 -12.68 2.99
CA SER A 72 8.35 -11.28 3.20
C SER A 72 8.56 -10.45 1.92
N VAL A 73 7.46 -9.96 1.33
CA VAL A 73 7.50 -8.99 0.22
C VAL A 73 7.98 -7.64 0.75
N ARG A 74 9.04 -7.09 0.13
CA ARG A 74 9.52 -5.75 0.42
C ARG A 74 8.77 -4.74 -0.41
N VAL A 75 8.18 -3.75 0.23
CA VAL A 75 7.45 -2.66 -0.41
C VAL A 75 8.23 -1.37 -0.28
N THR A 76 8.47 -0.69 -1.40
CA THR A 76 9.02 0.66 -1.43
C THR A 76 7.94 1.61 -1.91
N VAL A 77 7.62 2.63 -1.12
CA VAL A 77 6.65 3.66 -1.48
C VAL A 77 7.39 4.97 -1.77
N ARG A 78 7.17 5.53 -2.96
CA ARG A 78 7.71 6.83 -3.37
C ARG A 78 6.57 7.80 -3.62
N GLY A 79 6.66 9.00 -3.08
CA GLY A 79 5.74 10.10 -3.32
C GLY A 79 6.45 11.28 -3.94
N SER A 80 5.74 12.40 -4.03
CA SER A 80 6.26 13.63 -4.64
C SER A 80 7.41 14.28 -3.86
N ASP A 81 7.53 13.96 -2.56
CA ASP A 81 8.47 14.56 -1.60
C ASP A 81 9.60 13.62 -1.16
N GLY A 82 9.62 12.38 -1.64
CA GLY A 82 10.64 11.40 -1.27
C GLY A 82 10.13 9.97 -1.28
N SER A 83 10.84 9.11 -0.57
CA SER A 83 10.54 7.69 -0.47
C SER A 83 10.58 7.23 0.97
N MET A 84 9.69 6.29 1.31
CA MET A 84 9.79 5.51 2.53
C MET A 84 10.90 4.48 2.41
N GLU A 85 11.50 4.14 3.54
CA GLU A 85 12.36 2.98 3.66
C GLU A 85 11.63 1.69 3.25
N PRO A 86 12.31 0.74 2.59
CA PRO A 86 11.72 -0.54 2.23
C PRO A 86 11.10 -1.23 3.44
N SER A 87 9.80 -1.48 3.37
CA SER A 87 8.99 -1.96 4.48
C SER A 87 8.35 -3.31 4.16
N VAL A 88 8.05 -4.09 5.20
CA VAL A 88 7.36 -5.38 5.09
C VAL A 88 6.06 -5.26 5.87
N CYS A 89 4.98 -5.86 5.35
CA CYS A 89 3.73 -5.95 6.09
C CYS A 89 3.91 -6.89 7.29
N PRO A 90 3.68 -6.44 8.53
CA PRO A 90 3.66 -7.32 9.69
C PRO A 90 2.51 -8.33 9.55
N LEU A 91 2.80 -9.60 9.80
CA LEU A 91 1.84 -10.71 9.76
C LEU A 91 1.16 -10.91 11.11
#